data_AF-A0A9P8J525-F1
#
_entry.id   AF-A0A9P8J525-F1
#
_cell.length_a   1.000
_cell.length_b   1.000
_cell.length_c   1.000
_cell.angle_alpha   90.00
_cell.angle_beta   90.00
_cell.angle_gamma   90.00
#
_symmetry.space_group_name_H-M   'P 1'
#
loop_
_entity.id
_entity.type
_entity.pdbx_description
1 polymer ?
#
loop_
_entity_poly.entity_id
_entity_poly.type
_entity_poly.pdbx_seq_one_letter_code
_entity_poly.pdbx_strand_id
1 'polypeptide(L)'
;MAGPNIDAQQLRESQNDDTRVLGYDPLISPELLSSEIPATQVALDAVKKGRREAQAIIHKEDDRLLVMCGPCSLHDPEAAVEYCGRLKKLADELQDDLCIIMRAYLEKPRTTVGWKGLINDPDLDESYKINKGLRVSRQLFCDLTSQGMPIASEMLDTISPQFLADLISLGAIGARTTESQLHRELASGLSFPMGFKNGTDGSLGVAVDAIGSAAAKHYFMGVTKQGLAAITKTTGNKDCFVILRGGTKGTNYDA
;
A
#
# COMPACT_ATOMS: atom_id res chain seq x y z
N MET A 1 0.20 -21.63 55.16
CA MET A 1 1.45 -21.02 54.67
C MET A 1 1.08 -20.11 53.51
N ALA A 2 1.09 -18.80 53.74
CA ALA A 2 0.88 -17.82 52.68
C ALA A 2 2.14 -17.81 51.81
N GLY A 3 1.98 -18.04 50.50
CA GLY A 3 3.09 -17.95 49.55
C GLY A 3 3.66 -16.52 49.50
N PRO A 4 4.93 -16.36 49.09
CA PRO A 4 5.57 -15.06 49.06
C PRO A 4 4.79 -14.14 48.13
N ASN A 5 4.46 -12.96 48.64
CA ASN A 5 3.82 -11.88 47.92
C ASN A 5 4.88 -11.29 46.98
N ILE A 6 4.98 -11.79 45.75
CA ILE A 6 5.91 -11.28 44.75
C ILE A 6 5.41 -9.89 44.37
N ASP A 7 6.22 -8.88 44.69
CA ASP A 7 5.96 -7.49 44.37
C ASP A 7 5.84 -7.33 42.85
N ALA A 8 4.72 -6.78 42.37
CA ALA A 8 4.48 -6.53 40.94
C ALA A 8 5.55 -5.60 40.34
N GLN A 9 6.27 -4.84 41.17
CA GLN A 9 7.40 -4.02 40.77
C GLN A 9 8.66 -4.86 40.46
N GLN A 10 8.95 -5.91 41.23
CA GLN A 10 10.05 -6.86 40.96
C GLN A 10 9.81 -7.71 39.70
N LEU A 11 8.56 -7.99 39.35
CA LEU A 11 8.19 -8.68 38.10
C LEU A 11 8.44 -7.80 36.86
N ARG A 12 8.28 -6.47 36.96
CA ARG A 12 8.59 -5.54 35.86
C ARG A 12 10.09 -5.31 35.69
N GLU A 13 10.85 -5.29 36.79
CA GLU A 13 12.31 -5.13 36.76
C GLU A 13 13.05 -6.37 36.22
N SER A 14 12.42 -7.55 36.23
CA SER A 14 12.96 -8.80 35.67
C SER A 14 12.48 -9.11 34.25
N GLN A 15 11.57 -8.30 33.68
CA GLN A 15 11.15 -8.41 32.29
C GLN A 15 12.20 -7.77 31.37
N ASN A 16 12.94 -8.61 30.63
CA ASN A 16 13.86 -8.16 29.58
C ASN A 16 13.17 -7.94 28.22
N ASP A 17 11.88 -8.26 28.10
CA ASP A 17 11.07 -8.17 26.88
C ASP A 17 9.79 -7.34 27.14
N ASP A 18 9.22 -6.75 26.09
CA ASP A 18 7.98 -5.96 26.12
C ASP A 18 7.93 -4.78 27.11
N THR A 19 9.07 -4.33 27.64
CA THR A 19 9.18 -3.18 28.58
C THR A 19 8.63 -1.86 28.06
N ARG A 20 8.41 -1.74 26.73
CA ARG A 20 7.83 -0.57 26.05
C ARG A 20 6.56 -0.88 25.28
N VAL A 21 5.96 -2.05 25.48
CA VAL A 21 4.73 -2.48 24.80
C VAL A 21 3.56 -2.34 25.77
N LEU A 22 2.54 -1.54 25.40
CA LEU A 22 1.37 -1.32 26.24
C LEU A 22 0.42 -2.53 26.26
N GLY A 23 0.45 -3.35 25.21
CA GLY A 23 -0.39 -4.54 25.05
C GLY A 23 -0.52 -4.94 23.58
N TYR A 24 -1.34 -5.96 23.35
CA TYR A 24 -1.64 -6.49 22.02
C TYR A 24 -3.15 -6.64 21.86
N ASP A 25 -3.70 -5.99 20.82
CA ASP A 25 -5.09 -6.18 20.43
C ASP A 25 -5.20 -7.21 19.30
N PRO A 26 -6.26 -8.04 19.27
CA PRO A 26 -6.48 -8.96 18.17
C PRO A 26 -6.76 -8.19 16.87
N LEU A 27 -6.06 -8.56 15.81
CA LEU A 27 -6.27 -8.04 14.46
C LEU A 27 -7.06 -9.05 13.62
N ILE A 28 -8.07 -8.58 12.87
CA ILE A 28 -8.77 -9.41 11.89
C ILE A 28 -7.77 -10.05 10.92
N SER A 29 -7.98 -11.32 10.54
CA SER A 29 -7.14 -11.95 9.53
C SER A 29 -7.49 -11.45 8.12
N PRO A 30 -6.52 -11.37 7.19
CA PRO A 30 -6.82 -10.98 5.81
C PRO A 30 -7.89 -11.84 5.13
N GLU A 31 -7.91 -13.15 5.41
CA GLU A 31 -8.90 -14.10 4.88
C GLU A 31 -10.30 -13.78 5.39
N LEU A 32 -10.46 -13.53 6.69
CA LEU A 32 -11.75 -13.17 7.26
C LEU A 32 -12.26 -11.86 6.66
N LEU A 33 -11.39 -10.83 6.59
CA LEU A 33 -11.77 -9.55 5.99
C LEU A 33 -12.20 -9.69 4.53
N SER A 34 -11.48 -10.51 3.75
CA SER A 34 -11.81 -10.76 2.34
C SER A 34 -13.12 -11.52 2.17
N SER A 35 -13.48 -12.37 3.14
CA SER A 35 -14.76 -13.08 3.16
C SER A 35 -15.93 -12.18 3.60
N GLU A 36 -15.70 -11.27 4.56
CA GLU A 36 -16.69 -10.27 5.00
C GLU A 36 -17.00 -9.28 3.86
N ILE A 37 -15.98 -8.87 3.10
CA ILE A 37 -16.06 -7.88 2.03
C ILE A 37 -15.45 -8.47 0.75
N PRO A 38 -16.22 -9.29 0.00
CA PRO A 38 -15.73 -9.90 -1.22
C PRO A 38 -15.62 -8.88 -2.35
N ALA A 39 -14.59 -9.01 -3.18
CA ALA A 39 -14.47 -8.23 -4.41
C ALA A 39 -15.52 -8.71 -5.43
N THR A 40 -16.21 -7.77 -6.09
CA THR A 40 -17.13 -8.11 -7.19
C THR A 40 -16.34 -8.57 -8.41
N GLN A 41 -17.00 -9.28 -9.34
CA GLN A 41 -16.34 -9.66 -10.60
C GLN A 41 -15.88 -8.43 -11.40
N VAL A 42 -16.69 -7.36 -11.41
CA VAL A 42 -16.35 -6.08 -12.06
C VAL A 42 -15.08 -5.47 -11.45
N ALA A 43 -14.98 -5.47 -10.12
CA ALA A 43 -13.78 -5.02 -9.42
C ALA A 43 -12.53 -5.81 -9.84
N LEU A 44 -12.61 -7.14 -9.83
CA LEU A 44 -11.49 -8.00 -10.22
C LEU A 44 -11.08 -7.80 -11.68
N ASP A 45 -12.04 -7.59 -12.58
CA ASP A 45 -11.78 -7.36 -14.00
C ASP A 45 -11.14 -5.98 -14.23
N ALA A 46 -11.61 -4.94 -13.53
CA ALA A 46 -11.00 -3.61 -13.55
C ALA A 46 -9.56 -3.67 -13.05
N VAL A 47 -9.31 -4.41 -11.95
CA VAL A 47 -7.98 -4.56 -11.37
C VAL A 47 -7.04 -5.25 -12.35
N LYS A 48 -7.45 -6.40 -12.91
CA LYS A 48 -6.65 -7.16 -13.88
C LYS A 48 -6.41 -6.37 -15.17
N LYS A 49 -7.41 -5.62 -15.65
CA LYS A 49 -7.26 -4.72 -16.80
C LYS A 49 -6.19 -3.66 -16.51
N GLY A 50 -6.31 -2.92 -15.41
CA GLY A 50 -5.35 -1.88 -15.04
C GLY A 50 -3.92 -2.40 -14.86
N ARG A 51 -3.74 -3.61 -14.30
CA ARG A 51 -2.41 -4.25 -14.20
C ARG A 51 -1.79 -4.51 -15.57
N ARG A 52 -2.56 -5.12 -16.49
CA ARG A 52 -2.08 -5.44 -17.85
C ARG A 52 -1.75 -4.18 -18.64
N GLU A 53 -2.60 -3.16 -18.58
CA GLU A 53 -2.39 -1.90 -19.31
C GLU A 53 -1.18 -1.15 -18.77
N ALA A 54 -1.06 -1.01 -17.44
CA ALA A 54 0.12 -0.40 -16.83
C ALA A 54 1.40 -1.16 -17.19
N GLN A 55 1.38 -2.49 -17.16
CA GLN A 55 2.51 -3.33 -17.57
C GLN A 55 2.91 -3.11 -19.02
N ALA A 56 1.95 -3.11 -19.95
CA ALA A 56 2.20 -2.88 -21.38
C ALA A 56 2.87 -1.50 -21.62
N ILE A 57 2.39 -0.45 -20.94
CA ILE A 57 2.98 0.89 -21.04
C ILE A 57 4.40 0.93 -20.47
N ILE A 58 4.63 0.32 -19.30
CA ILE A 58 5.96 0.28 -18.66
C ILE A 58 6.99 -0.43 -19.55
N HIS A 59 6.58 -1.48 -20.26
CA HIS A 59 7.42 -2.21 -21.21
C HIS A 59 7.43 -1.62 -22.63
N LYS A 60 6.74 -0.48 -22.84
CA LYS A 60 6.64 0.22 -24.13
C LYS A 60 5.99 -0.60 -25.25
N GLU A 61 5.10 -1.51 -24.86
CA GLU A 61 4.25 -2.30 -25.77
C GLU A 61 2.94 -1.57 -26.11
N ASP A 62 2.63 -0.51 -25.36
CA ASP A 62 1.48 0.40 -25.51
C ASP A 62 2.02 1.84 -25.38
N ASP A 63 1.67 2.72 -26.32
CA ASP A 63 2.19 4.09 -26.43
C ASP A 63 1.39 5.13 -25.62
N ARG A 64 0.30 4.71 -24.98
CA ARG A 64 -0.49 5.56 -24.09
C ARG A 64 0.31 6.02 -22.88
N LEU A 65 -0.12 7.14 -22.30
CA LEU A 65 0.45 7.65 -21.06
C LEU A 65 -0.24 7.03 -19.83
N LEU A 66 0.54 6.41 -18.95
CA LEU A 66 0.06 5.97 -17.63
C LEU A 66 -0.12 7.18 -16.70
N VAL A 67 -1.35 7.45 -16.28
CA VAL A 67 -1.71 8.62 -15.45
C VAL A 67 -2.26 8.15 -14.12
N MET A 68 -1.46 8.30 -13.06
CA MET A 68 -1.91 8.10 -11.68
C MET A 68 -2.35 9.43 -11.06
N CYS A 69 -3.65 9.63 -10.85
CA CYS A 69 -4.19 10.90 -10.33
C CYS A 69 -5.33 10.69 -9.31
N GLY A 70 -5.47 11.61 -8.37
CA GLY A 70 -6.47 11.55 -7.30
C GLY A 70 -6.02 12.26 -6.03
N PRO A 71 -6.83 12.19 -4.95
CA PRO A 71 -6.53 12.85 -3.69
C PRO A 71 -5.18 12.44 -3.09
N CYS A 72 -4.57 13.32 -2.30
CA CYS A 72 -3.32 13.00 -1.59
C CYS A 72 -3.49 11.78 -0.67
N SER A 73 -4.59 11.72 0.06
CA SER A 73 -5.00 10.61 0.92
C SER A 73 -6.52 10.61 1.09
N LEU A 74 -7.16 9.44 1.09
CA LEU A 74 -8.59 9.26 1.26
C LEU A 74 -8.92 9.21 2.76
N HIS A 75 -9.78 10.13 3.21
CA HIS A 75 -10.29 10.19 4.59
C HIS A 75 -11.82 10.12 4.64
N ASP A 76 -12.48 10.50 3.55
CA ASP A 76 -13.92 10.45 3.36
C ASP A 76 -14.25 9.48 2.20
N PRO A 77 -14.78 8.28 2.50
CA PRO A 77 -15.16 7.30 1.48
C PRO A 77 -16.23 7.81 0.50
N GLU A 78 -17.20 8.61 0.95
CA GLU A 78 -18.30 9.07 0.09
C GLU A 78 -17.78 10.04 -0.98
N ALA A 79 -16.97 11.02 -0.56
CA ALA A 79 -16.31 11.94 -1.48
C ALA A 79 -15.35 11.22 -2.45
N ALA A 80 -14.68 10.15 -1.99
CA ALA A 80 -13.81 9.34 -2.84
C ALA A 80 -14.60 8.58 -3.92
N VAL A 81 -15.76 8.01 -3.57
CA VAL A 81 -16.67 7.35 -4.52
C VAL A 81 -17.23 8.33 -5.54
N GLU A 82 -17.60 9.54 -5.12
CA GLU A 82 -18.04 10.60 -6.03
C GLU A 82 -16.94 11.02 -7.00
N TYR A 83 -15.71 11.25 -6.50
CA TYR A 83 -14.56 11.58 -7.33
C TYR A 83 -14.27 10.46 -8.35
N CYS A 84 -14.34 9.20 -7.93
CA CYS A 84 -14.17 8.04 -8.80
C CYS A 84 -15.15 8.04 -9.96
N GLY A 85 -16.44 8.32 -9.71
CA GLY A 85 -17.46 8.38 -10.75
C GLY A 85 -17.19 9.49 -11.78
N ARG A 86 -16.65 10.64 -11.34
CA ARG A 86 -16.22 11.72 -12.25
C ARG A 86 -14.98 11.33 -13.05
N LEU A 87 -13.96 10.77 -12.39
CA LEU A 87 -12.71 10.35 -13.03
C LEU A 87 -12.93 9.21 -14.03
N LYS A 88 -13.86 8.28 -13.75
CA LYS A 88 -14.18 7.17 -14.64
C LYS A 88 -14.74 7.63 -15.97
N LYS A 89 -15.60 8.65 -15.98
CA LYS A 89 -16.12 9.26 -17.21
C LYS A 89 -14.99 9.83 -18.07
N LEU A 90 -14.05 10.55 -17.44
CA LEU A 90 -12.89 11.11 -18.13
C LEU A 90 -11.93 10.01 -18.64
N ALA A 91 -11.74 8.94 -17.85
CA ALA A 91 -10.93 7.80 -18.24
C ALA A 91 -11.50 7.09 -19.48
N ASP A 92 -12.82 6.98 -19.60
CA ASP A 92 -13.48 6.41 -20.78
C ASP A 92 -13.36 7.31 -22.01
N GLU A 93 -13.47 8.63 -21.82
CA GLU A 93 -13.32 9.62 -22.90
C GLU A 93 -11.90 9.63 -23.48
N LEU A 94 -10.88 9.48 -22.62
CA LEU A 94 -9.46 9.60 -23.00
C LEU A 94 -8.74 8.26 -23.14
N GLN A 95 -9.46 7.13 -23.18
CA GLN A 95 -8.88 5.78 -23.07
C GLN A 95 -7.93 5.39 -24.21
N ASP A 96 -8.05 6.04 -25.37
CA ASP A 96 -7.21 5.80 -26.54
C ASP A 96 -5.81 6.40 -26.37
N ASP A 97 -5.64 7.42 -25.52
CA ASP A 97 -4.37 8.12 -25.30
C ASP A 97 -3.83 7.94 -23.86
N LEU A 98 -4.72 7.75 -22.88
CA LEU A 98 -4.38 7.71 -21.45
C LEU A 98 -4.84 6.40 -20.80
N CYS A 99 -3.94 5.78 -20.03
CA CYS A 99 -4.32 4.77 -19.04
C CYS A 99 -4.43 5.43 -17.67
N ILE A 100 -5.65 5.85 -17.30
CA ILE A 100 -5.91 6.53 -16.03
C ILE A 100 -6.12 5.51 -14.91
N ILE A 101 -5.37 5.65 -13.83
CA ILE A 101 -5.50 4.88 -12.59
C ILE A 101 -5.73 5.84 -11.41
N MET A 102 -6.81 5.62 -10.65
CA MET A 102 -7.13 6.49 -9.52
C MET A 102 -6.15 6.29 -8.36
N ARG A 103 -5.56 7.37 -7.87
CA ARG A 103 -4.77 7.37 -6.63
C ARG A 103 -5.70 7.17 -5.42
N ALA A 104 -5.52 6.06 -4.71
CA ALA A 104 -6.30 5.65 -3.54
C ALA A 104 -5.40 5.41 -2.31
N TYR A 105 -4.62 6.43 -1.95
CA TYR A 105 -3.72 6.35 -0.78
C TYR A 105 -4.52 6.50 0.51
N LEU A 106 -4.24 5.67 1.51
CA LEU A 106 -4.97 5.68 2.79
C LEU A 106 -4.25 6.46 3.88
N GLU A 107 -2.95 6.71 3.71
CA GLU A 107 -2.11 7.40 4.68
C GLU A 107 -1.10 8.29 3.97
N LYS A 108 -0.60 9.30 4.69
CA LYS A 108 0.56 10.10 4.30
C LYS A 108 1.68 9.89 5.31
N PRO A 109 2.85 9.33 4.94
CA PRO A 109 3.94 9.09 5.88
C PRO A 109 4.48 10.42 6.43
N ARG A 110 4.49 10.56 7.76
CA ARG A 110 4.88 11.80 8.47
C ARG A 110 6.00 11.54 9.49
N THR A 111 6.90 12.52 9.61
CA THR A 111 7.92 12.58 10.66
C THR A 111 7.47 13.40 11.88
N THR A 112 6.34 14.11 11.76
CA THR A 112 5.70 14.89 12.84
C THR A 112 4.30 14.35 13.16
N VAL A 113 3.77 14.72 14.32
CA VAL A 113 2.47 14.25 14.84
C VAL A 113 1.28 14.67 13.95
N GLY A 114 0.22 13.88 14.03
CA GLY A 114 -1.14 14.13 13.52
C GLY A 114 -1.63 12.96 12.67
N TRP A 115 -2.74 13.17 11.94
CA TRP A 115 -3.56 12.07 11.39
C TRP A 115 -2.76 10.96 10.69
N LYS A 116 -3.05 9.72 11.08
CA LYS A 116 -2.32 8.49 10.76
C LYS A 116 -2.92 7.69 9.60
N GLY A 117 -3.90 8.26 8.91
CA GLY A 117 -4.55 7.62 7.77
C GLY A 117 -5.78 6.80 8.13
N LEU A 118 -6.54 6.44 7.11
CA LEU A 118 -7.86 5.81 7.22
C LEU A 118 -7.82 4.41 7.85
N ILE A 119 -6.73 3.68 7.66
CA ILE A 119 -6.52 2.38 8.32
C ILE A 119 -6.36 2.58 9.83
N ASN A 120 -5.47 3.49 10.24
CA ASN A 120 -5.15 3.65 11.65
C ASN A 120 -6.27 4.39 12.40
N ASP A 121 -6.75 5.51 11.87
CA ASP A 121 -7.68 6.41 12.54
C ASP A 121 -8.86 6.78 11.60
N PRO A 122 -9.82 5.86 11.42
CA PRO A 122 -10.92 6.05 10.47
C PRO A 122 -11.94 7.11 10.90
N ASP A 123 -11.99 7.45 12.19
CA ASP A 123 -12.96 8.38 12.76
C ASP A 123 -12.39 9.81 12.92
N LEU A 124 -11.11 10.02 12.57
CA LEU A 124 -10.41 11.30 12.68
C LEU A 124 -10.40 11.85 14.12
N ASP A 125 -10.42 10.95 15.11
CA ASP A 125 -10.56 11.24 16.53
C ASP A 125 -9.41 10.68 17.38
N GLU A 126 -8.34 10.21 16.72
CA GLU A 126 -7.18 9.57 17.36
C GLU A 126 -7.53 8.32 18.18
N SER A 127 -8.63 7.63 17.86
CA SER A 127 -9.06 6.42 18.57
C SER A 127 -8.36 5.12 18.13
N TYR A 128 -7.57 5.16 17.06
CA TYR A 128 -6.75 4.04 16.55
C TYR A 128 -7.53 2.74 16.27
N LYS A 129 -8.77 2.84 15.76
CA LYS A 129 -9.64 1.68 15.48
C LYS A 129 -9.21 0.91 14.21
N ILE A 130 -8.05 0.27 14.22
CA ILE A 130 -7.44 -0.39 13.05
C ILE A 130 -8.37 -1.44 12.41
N ASN A 131 -9.03 -2.27 13.21
CA ASN A 131 -9.99 -3.26 12.69
C ASN A 131 -11.19 -2.64 11.94
N LYS A 132 -11.62 -1.44 12.35
CA LYS A 132 -12.64 -0.66 11.64
C LYS A 132 -12.04 -0.04 10.38
N GLY A 133 -10.85 0.56 10.48
CA GLY A 133 -10.17 1.19 9.35
C GLY A 133 -9.85 0.22 8.22
N LEU A 134 -9.48 -1.03 8.52
CA LEU A 134 -9.31 -2.09 7.52
C LEU A 134 -10.60 -2.42 6.77
N ARG A 135 -11.73 -2.52 7.48
CA ARG A 135 -13.06 -2.74 6.88
C ARG A 135 -13.48 -1.59 5.99
N VAL A 136 -13.37 -0.36 6.49
CA VAL A 136 -13.68 0.86 5.73
C VAL A 136 -12.80 0.96 4.48
N SER A 137 -11.50 0.71 4.62
CA SER A 137 -10.55 0.79 3.51
C SER A 137 -10.80 -0.27 2.43
N ARG A 138 -11.08 -1.51 2.83
CA ARG A 138 -11.39 -2.59 1.87
C ARG A 138 -12.71 -2.34 1.17
N GLN A 139 -13.76 -1.94 1.91
CA GLN A 139 -15.04 -1.58 1.31
C GLN A 139 -14.86 -0.46 0.29
N LEU A 140 -14.14 0.60 0.64
CA LEU A 140 -13.83 1.69 -0.27
C LEU A 140 -13.11 1.19 -1.53
N PHE A 141 -12.08 0.35 -1.41
CA PHE A 141 -11.40 -0.18 -2.59
C PHE A 141 -12.32 -1.04 -3.46
N CYS A 142 -13.20 -1.85 -2.86
CA CYS A 142 -14.24 -2.58 -3.59
C CYS A 142 -15.21 -1.64 -4.31
N ASP A 143 -15.65 -0.56 -3.67
CA ASP A 143 -16.60 0.40 -4.24
C ASP A 143 -15.99 1.17 -5.42
N LEU A 144 -14.74 1.62 -5.30
CA LEU A 144 -14.01 2.30 -6.36
C LEU A 144 -13.82 1.37 -7.58
N THR A 145 -13.30 0.17 -7.34
CA THR A 145 -13.01 -0.80 -8.42
C THR A 145 -14.28 -1.39 -9.04
N SER A 146 -15.38 -1.48 -8.29
CA SER A 146 -16.69 -1.92 -8.83
C SER A 146 -17.32 -0.91 -9.79
N GLN A 147 -16.84 0.33 -9.84
CA GLN A 147 -17.17 1.30 -10.90
C GLN A 147 -16.35 1.08 -12.18
N GLY A 148 -15.51 0.04 -12.23
CA GLY A 148 -14.61 -0.22 -13.35
C GLY A 148 -13.33 0.62 -13.32
N MET A 149 -13.04 1.32 -12.22
CA MET A 149 -11.86 2.17 -12.06
C MET A 149 -10.70 1.39 -11.43
N PRO A 150 -9.58 1.15 -12.13
CA PRO A 150 -8.38 0.64 -11.49
C PRO A 150 -7.83 1.66 -10.48
N ILE A 151 -7.24 1.17 -9.40
CA ILE A 151 -6.70 2.03 -8.32
C ILE A 151 -5.21 1.78 -8.07
N ALA A 152 -4.55 2.83 -7.56
CA ALA A 152 -3.15 2.82 -7.17
C ALA A 152 -2.96 3.20 -5.70
N SER A 153 -2.08 2.49 -4.96
CA SER A 153 -1.80 2.79 -3.55
C SER A 153 -0.31 2.73 -3.21
N GLU A 154 0.08 3.27 -2.06
CA GLU A 154 1.46 3.25 -1.54
C GLU A 154 1.62 2.12 -0.52
N MET A 155 2.71 1.34 -0.63
CA MET A 155 3.00 0.29 0.34
C MET A 155 3.87 0.88 1.44
N LEU A 156 3.26 1.07 2.61
CA LEU A 156 3.90 1.72 3.77
C LEU A 156 4.47 0.72 4.78
N ASP A 157 3.98 -0.51 4.75
CA ASP A 157 4.38 -1.61 5.60
C ASP A 157 4.23 -2.95 4.84
N THR A 158 4.67 -4.04 5.46
CA THR A 158 4.71 -5.38 4.84
C THR A 158 3.53 -6.28 5.18
N ILE A 159 2.56 -5.78 5.96
CA ILE A 159 1.39 -6.52 6.46
C ILE A 159 0.11 -6.05 5.74
N SER A 160 -0.14 -4.74 5.69
CA SER A 160 -1.34 -4.15 5.09
C SER A 160 -1.63 -4.59 3.65
N PRO A 161 -0.63 -4.89 2.78
CA PRO A 161 -0.91 -5.43 1.45
C PRO A 161 -1.69 -6.75 1.49
N GLN A 162 -1.56 -7.57 2.54
CA GLN A 162 -2.32 -8.82 2.62
C GLN A 162 -3.84 -8.60 2.66
N PHE A 163 -4.29 -7.44 3.13
CA PHE A 163 -5.70 -7.10 3.27
C PHE A 163 -6.33 -6.44 2.03
N LEU A 164 -5.50 -5.84 1.17
CA LEU A 164 -5.98 -4.91 0.13
C LEU A 164 -5.35 -5.13 -1.26
N ALA A 165 -4.23 -5.85 -1.37
CA ALA A 165 -3.47 -5.97 -2.61
C ALA A 165 -4.22 -6.66 -3.76
N ASP A 166 -5.25 -7.46 -3.47
CA ASP A 166 -6.12 -8.06 -4.47
C ASP A 166 -6.94 -7.02 -5.25
N LEU A 167 -7.09 -5.80 -4.71
CA LEU A 167 -7.85 -4.69 -5.31
C LEU A 167 -6.96 -3.61 -5.94
N ILE A 168 -5.63 -3.78 -5.96
CA ILE A 168 -4.68 -2.75 -6.44
C ILE A 168 -4.17 -3.10 -7.84
N SER A 169 -4.14 -2.09 -8.72
CA SER A 169 -3.61 -2.23 -10.10
C SER A 169 -2.21 -1.69 -10.29
N LEU A 170 -1.77 -0.73 -9.46
CA LEU A 170 -0.47 -0.09 -9.54
C LEU A 170 -0.01 0.28 -8.13
N GLY A 171 1.26 0.01 -7.79
CA GLY A 171 1.80 0.35 -6.49
C GLY A 171 2.90 1.38 -6.54
N ALA A 172 3.16 2.02 -5.40
CA ALA A 172 4.34 2.84 -5.21
C ALA A 172 5.05 2.49 -3.90
N ILE A 173 6.38 2.57 -3.92
CA ILE A 173 7.22 2.63 -2.72
C ILE A 173 7.62 4.09 -2.49
N GLY A 174 7.37 4.55 -1.27
CA GLY A 174 7.68 5.90 -0.85
C GLY A 174 9.17 6.17 -0.82
N ALA A 175 9.57 7.43 -1.00
CA ALA A 175 10.99 7.76 -1.08
C ALA A 175 11.79 7.54 0.22
N ARG A 176 11.10 7.45 1.37
CA ARG A 176 11.72 7.10 2.66
C ARG A 176 11.88 5.59 2.84
N THR A 177 11.25 4.79 1.98
CA THR A 177 11.26 3.32 2.04
C THR A 177 11.85 2.68 0.79
N THR A 178 12.19 3.45 -0.26
CA THR A 178 12.90 2.96 -1.46
C THR A 178 14.21 2.23 -1.12
N GLU A 179 14.94 2.68 -0.11
CA GLU A 179 16.18 2.04 0.35
C GLU A 179 15.95 0.87 1.31
N SER A 180 14.72 0.68 1.79
CA SER A 180 14.40 -0.39 2.74
C SER A 180 14.41 -1.75 2.05
N GLN A 181 15.27 -2.64 2.53
CA GLN A 181 15.33 -4.02 2.05
C GLN A 181 13.97 -4.71 2.15
N LEU A 182 13.25 -4.53 3.28
CA LEU A 182 11.92 -5.11 3.48
C LEU A 182 10.91 -4.66 2.42
N HIS A 183 10.98 -3.41 1.97
CA HIS A 183 10.07 -2.90 0.93
C HIS A 183 10.45 -3.36 -0.47
N ARG A 184 11.75 -3.55 -0.74
CA ARG A 184 12.24 -4.15 -1.99
C ARG A 184 11.84 -5.62 -2.10
N GLU A 185 11.97 -6.35 -1.00
CA GLU A 185 11.52 -7.74 -0.87
C GLU A 185 10.00 -7.86 -1.03
N LEU A 186 9.23 -6.98 -0.37
CA LEU A 186 7.78 -6.90 -0.57
C LEU A 186 7.43 -6.67 -2.04
N ALA A 187 8.02 -5.66 -2.67
CA ALA A 187 7.75 -5.31 -4.07
C ALA A 187 8.02 -6.47 -5.04
N SER A 188 9.00 -7.31 -4.75
CA SER A 188 9.32 -8.51 -5.55
C SER A 188 8.21 -9.57 -5.57
N GLY A 189 7.28 -9.52 -4.61
CA GLY A 189 6.15 -10.45 -4.50
C GLY A 189 4.79 -9.86 -4.82
N LEU A 190 4.69 -8.56 -5.08
CA LEU A 190 3.41 -7.91 -5.40
C LEU A 190 2.96 -8.25 -6.83
N SER A 191 1.66 -8.45 -6.99
CA SER A 191 1.06 -8.93 -8.25
C SER A 191 0.71 -7.81 -9.24
N PHE A 192 1.34 -6.65 -9.11
CA PHE A 192 1.09 -5.46 -9.92
C PHE A 192 2.38 -4.66 -10.12
N PRO A 193 2.45 -3.79 -11.14
CA PRO A 193 3.62 -2.95 -11.37
C PRO A 193 3.91 -2.01 -10.20
N MET A 194 5.20 -1.77 -9.93
CA MET A 194 5.68 -1.03 -8.76
C MET A 194 6.57 0.16 -9.13
N GLY A 195 6.15 1.36 -8.76
CA GLY A 195 6.95 2.57 -8.90
C GLY A 195 7.81 2.85 -7.67
N PHE A 196 9.12 3.02 -7.85
CA PHE A 196 10.04 3.44 -6.78
C PHE A 196 10.37 4.92 -6.91
N LYS A 197 10.05 5.71 -5.88
CA LYS A 197 10.38 7.14 -5.85
C LYS A 197 11.89 7.35 -5.64
N ASN A 198 12.46 8.34 -6.33
CA ASN A 198 13.84 8.78 -6.08
C ASN A 198 14.03 9.30 -4.62
N GLY A 199 15.27 9.27 -4.14
CA GLY A 199 15.65 9.68 -2.78
C GLY A 199 15.28 11.12 -2.43
N THR A 200 15.18 11.45 -1.13
CA THR A 200 14.75 12.80 -0.67
C THR A 200 15.68 13.93 -1.04
N ASP A 201 16.93 13.58 -1.31
CA ASP A 201 17.97 14.44 -1.85
C ASP A 201 17.93 14.58 -3.39
N GLY A 202 17.04 13.86 -4.08
CA GLY A 202 16.96 13.83 -5.53
C GLY A 202 17.69 12.64 -6.19
N SER A 203 18.37 11.79 -5.41
CA SER A 203 19.17 10.69 -5.97
C SER A 203 18.32 9.62 -6.66
N LEU A 204 18.65 9.29 -7.92
CA LEU A 204 17.99 8.22 -8.67
C LEU A 204 18.54 6.83 -8.35
N GLY A 205 19.82 6.73 -7.96
CA GLY A 205 20.50 5.44 -7.76
C GLY A 205 19.74 4.49 -6.84
N VAL A 206 19.20 5.02 -5.74
CA VAL A 206 18.43 4.24 -4.76
C VAL A 206 17.17 3.59 -5.35
N ALA A 207 16.51 4.24 -6.32
CA ALA A 207 15.35 3.71 -7.01
C ALA A 207 15.74 2.70 -8.09
N VAL A 208 16.84 2.93 -8.80
CA VAL A 208 17.39 1.97 -9.77
C VAL A 208 17.83 0.68 -9.09
N ASP A 209 18.52 0.77 -7.95
CA ASP A 209 18.90 -0.39 -7.13
C ASP A 209 17.68 -1.15 -6.62
N ALA A 210 16.62 -0.41 -6.24
CA ALA A 210 15.38 -1.01 -5.78
C ALA A 210 14.67 -1.81 -6.89
N ILE A 211 14.66 -1.31 -8.13
CA ILE A 211 14.15 -2.04 -9.30
C ILE A 211 14.95 -3.32 -9.53
N GLY A 212 16.28 -3.23 -9.53
CA GLY A 212 17.15 -4.40 -9.69
C GLY A 212 16.94 -5.45 -8.59
N SER A 213 16.79 -5.01 -7.34
CA SER A 213 16.47 -5.88 -6.21
C SER A 213 15.09 -6.52 -6.35
N ALA A 214 14.05 -5.74 -6.65
CA ALA A 214 12.68 -6.24 -6.76
C ALA A 214 12.51 -7.25 -7.90
N ALA A 215 13.32 -7.17 -8.96
CA ALA A 215 13.31 -8.13 -10.06
C ALA A 215 13.84 -9.54 -9.67
N ALA A 216 14.54 -9.67 -8.55
CA ALA A 216 15.09 -10.93 -8.06
C ALA A 216 14.11 -11.69 -7.14
N LYS A 217 14.38 -13.00 -6.93
CA LYS A 217 13.67 -13.81 -5.93
C LYS A 217 14.13 -13.44 -4.53
N HIS A 218 13.19 -13.35 -3.59
CA HIS A 218 13.47 -13.09 -2.18
C HIS A 218 12.77 -14.07 -1.24
N TYR A 219 13.30 -14.18 -0.03
CA TYR A 219 12.78 -15.00 1.05
C TYR A 219 12.80 -14.15 2.33
N PHE A 220 11.64 -13.87 2.91
CA PHE A 220 11.54 -12.97 4.06
C PHE A 220 10.40 -13.37 5.01
N MET A 221 10.40 -12.81 6.22
CA MET A 221 9.33 -13.03 7.19
C MET A 221 8.13 -12.14 6.87
N GLY A 222 6.98 -12.76 6.65
CA GLY A 222 5.72 -12.07 6.36
C GLY A 222 4.56 -12.68 7.14
N VAL A 223 3.32 -12.35 6.74
CA VAL A 223 2.10 -12.92 7.31
C VAL A 223 1.26 -13.63 6.25
N THR A 224 0.64 -14.75 6.62
CA THR A 224 -0.29 -15.48 5.75
C THR A 224 -1.67 -14.81 5.72
N LYS A 225 -2.56 -15.28 4.84
CA LYS A 225 -3.96 -14.83 4.82
C LYS A 225 -4.71 -15.18 6.12
N GLN A 226 -4.27 -16.19 6.86
CA GLN A 226 -4.80 -16.56 8.17
C GLN A 226 -4.29 -15.65 9.30
N GLY A 227 -3.35 -14.73 9.03
CA GLY A 227 -2.76 -13.84 10.04
C GLY A 227 -1.60 -14.47 10.83
N LEU A 228 -1.00 -15.55 10.32
CA LEU A 228 0.13 -16.22 10.98
C LEU A 228 1.46 -15.77 10.38
N ALA A 229 2.50 -15.67 11.21
CA ALA A 229 3.86 -15.45 10.72
C ALA A 229 4.33 -16.60 9.80
N ALA A 230 4.98 -16.27 8.70
CA ALA A 230 5.45 -17.25 7.72
C ALA A 230 6.69 -16.78 6.95
N ILE A 231 7.38 -17.74 6.32
CA ILE A 231 8.43 -17.45 5.32
C ILE A 231 7.75 -17.22 3.97
N THR A 232 7.73 -15.97 3.52
CA THR A 232 7.28 -15.58 2.19
C THR A 232 8.40 -15.79 1.17
N LYS A 233 8.07 -16.38 0.03
CA LYS A 233 9.00 -16.65 -1.08
C LYS A 233 8.45 -15.99 -2.34
N THR A 234 9.25 -15.15 -2.99
CA THR A 234 8.80 -14.37 -4.15
C THR A 234 9.50 -14.80 -5.43
N THR A 235 8.86 -14.53 -6.56
CA THR A 235 9.39 -14.85 -7.89
C THR A 235 10.26 -13.73 -8.48
N GLY A 236 10.19 -12.53 -7.90
CA GLY A 236 10.67 -11.29 -8.51
C GLY A 236 9.57 -10.60 -9.30
N ASN A 237 9.65 -9.27 -9.36
CA ASN A 237 8.74 -8.38 -10.06
C ASN A 237 9.54 -7.56 -11.10
N LYS A 238 9.32 -7.86 -12.38
CA LYS A 238 9.99 -7.20 -13.50
C LYS A 238 9.26 -5.94 -13.97
N ASP A 239 8.09 -5.66 -13.42
CA ASP A 239 7.22 -4.56 -13.82
C ASP A 239 7.45 -3.35 -12.90
N CYS A 240 8.72 -3.03 -12.65
CA CYS A 240 9.10 -1.93 -11.76
C CYS A 240 9.63 -0.73 -12.56
N PHE A 241 9.35 0.48 -12.09
CA PHE A 241 9.74 1.73 -12.75
C PHE A 241 10.14 2.81 -11.74
N VAL A 242 10.83 3.86 -12.22
CA VAL A 242 11.24 5.00 -11.38
C VAL A 242 10.15 6.08 -11.39
N ILE A 243 9.91 6.70 -10.23
CA ILE A 243 9.10 7.91 -10.09
C ILE A 243 10.00 9.10 -9.75
N LEU A 244 10.11 10.06 -10.67
CA LEU A 244 10.76 11.35 -10.45
C LEU A 244 9.82 12.29 -9.67
N ARG A 245 10.29 12.85 -8.55
CA ARG A 245 9.45 13.67 -7.66
C ARG A 245 10.16 14.90 -7.07
N GLY A 246 11.27 15.31 -7.67
CA GLY A 246 12.20 16.32 -7.19
C GLY A 246 13.11 15.83 -6.06
N GLY A 247 13.72 16.78 -5.35
CA GLY A 247 14.54 16.54 -4.18
C GLY A 247 14.86 17.84 -3.47
N THR A 248 15.67 17.78 -2.41
CA THR A 248 16.15 19.00 -1.70
C THR A 248 16.91 19.96 -2.61
N LYS A 249 17.43 19.49 -3.74
CA LYS A 249 18.16 20.28 -4.74
C LYS A 249 17.28 20.95 -5.80
N GLY A 250 15.96 20.69 -5.79
CA GLY A 250 15.02 21.26 -6.75
C GLY A 250 14.17 20.22 -7.47
N THR A 251 13.54 20.65 -8.56
CA THR A 251 12.71 19.83 -9.45
C THR A 251 13.58 18.94 -10.34
N ASN A 252 13.01 17.85 -10.87
CA ASN A 252 13.70 16.94 -11.79
C ASN A 252 12.75 16.39 -12.87
N TYR A 253 11.89 17.25 -13.42
CA TYR A 253 10.89 16.90 -14.44
C TYR A 253 11.21 17.47 -15.83
N ASP A 254 12.22 18.33 -15.93
CA ASP A 254 12.71 18.93 -17.17
C ASP A 254 13.43 17.92 -18.07
N ALA A 255 13.65 18.30 -19.33
CA ALA A 255 14.19 17.46 -20.41
C ALA A 255 15.72 17.48 -20.48
#